data_AF-A0A2U8QRL0-F1
#
_entry.id   AF-A0A2U8QRL0-F1
#
_cell.length_a   1.000
_cell.length_b   1.000
_cell.length_c   1.000
_cell.angle_alpha   90.00
_cell.angle_beta   90.00
_cell.angle_gamma   90.00
#
_symmetry.space_group_name_H-M   'P 1'
#
loop_
_entity.id
_entity.type
_entity.pdbx_description
1 polymer ?
#
loop_
_entity_poly.entity_id
_entity_poly.type
_entity_poly.pdbx_seq_one_letter_code
_entity_poly.pdbx_strand_id
1 'polypeptide(L)'
;MENKIPSKVKFNLTLDQTIKGTPVLTNPDCSFSYDWDFSKNMGLALLESIENTELNLTLHPLGIAGVLAFMSDISPLSVTIDGKDVVIFRVILDIDLVSGTKKAAIMFNQDGSTIQTTDNWENEHANLIS
;
A
#
# COMPACT_ATOMS: atom_id res chain seq x y z
N MET A 1 -22.38 14.50 4.25
CA MET A 1 -22.09 13.47 3.23
C MET A 1 -21.98 12.16 3.97
N GLU A 2 -22.77 11.15 3.60
CA GLU A 2 -22.52 9.80 4.10
C GLU A 2 -21.24 9.29 3.44
N ASN A 3 -20.22 8.99 4.25
CA ASN A 3 -19.03 8.32 3.75
C ASN A 3 -19.46 6.92 3.28
N LYS A 4 -19.23 6.61 1.99
CA LYS A 4 -19.69 5.35 1.38
C LYS A 4 -18.82 4.14 1.71
N ILE A 5 -17.71 4.35 2.41
CA ILE A 5 -16.77 3.29 2.77
C ILE A 5 -16.91 2.91 4.25
N PRO A 6 -16.75 1.62 4.61
CA PRO A 6 -16.80 1.18 6.00
C PRO A 6 -15.63 1.76 6.80
N SER A 7 -15.79 1.87 8.13
CA SER A 7 -14.69 2.28 9.02
C SER A 7 -13.60 1.22 9.13
N LYS A 8 -13.92 -0.05 8.86
CA LYS A 8 -12.98 -1.16 8.95
C LYS A 8 -13.22 -2.18 7.84
N VAL A 9 -12.16 -2.60 7.16
CA VAL A 9 -12.25 -3.62 6.12
C VAL A 9 -10.89 -4.28 5.86
N LYS A 10 -10.93 -5.52 5.39
CA LYS A 10 -9.79 -6.27 4.85
C LYS A 10 -10.07 -6.60 3.38
N PHE A 11 -9.05 -6.50 2.53
CA PHE A 11 -9.15 -6.71 1.09
C PHE A 11 -7.78 -7.08 0.51
N ASN A 12 -7.78 -7.59 -0.72
CA ASN A 12 -6.56 -7.93 -1.43
C ASN A 12 -6.38 -7.01 -2.65
N LEU A 13 -5.14 -6.72 -3.00
CA LEU A 13 -4.74 -5.96 -4.18
C LEU A 13 -3.56 -6.67 -4.86
N THR A 14 -3.64 -6.87 -6.17
CA THR A 14 -2.54 -7.40 -6.97
C THR A 14 -1.70 -6.27 -7.54
N LEU A 15 -0.38 -6.32 -7.38
CA LEU A 15 0.53 -5.34 -8.01
C LEU A 15 0.94 -5.83 -9.41
N ASP A 16 0.12 -5.55 -10.41
CA ASP A 16 0.26 -6.03 -11.78
C ASP A 16 0.96 -5.02 -12.73
N GLN A 17 1.40 -3.88 -12.23
CA GLN A 17 2.18 -2.89 -12.97
C GLN A 17 3.55 -2.65 -12.33
N THR A 18 4.52 -2.25 -13.16
CA THR A 18 5.82 -1.77 -12.72
C THR A 18 6.10 -0.44 -13.42
N ILE A 19 6.12 0.64 -12.65
CA ILE A 19 6.26 2.00 -13.18
C ILE A 19 7.71 2.51 -13.13
N LYS A 20 8.59 1.80 -12.43
CA LYS A 20 10.04 2.09 -12.34
C LYS A 20 10.82 0.82 -12.03
N GLY A 21 12.00 0.68 -12.63
CA GLY A 21 12.92 -0.42 -12.38
C GLY A 21 12.48 -1.76 -12.97
N THR A 22 13.09 -2.85 -12.48
CA THR A 22 12.74 -4.23 -12.87
C THR A 22 11.82 -4.82 -11.81
N PRO A 23 10.70 -5.49 -12.17
CA PRO A 23 9.80 -6.10 -11.22
C PRO A 23 10.53 -7.04 -10.25
N VAL A 24 10.27 -6.89 -8.95
CA VAL A 24 10.86 -7.73 -7.90
C VAL A 24 10.00 -8.97 -7.66
N LEU A 25 8.68 -8.87 -7.77
CA LEU A 25 7.74 -9.99 -7.71
C LEU A 25 6.85 -9.99 -8.96
N THR A 26 6.37 -11.15 -9.39
CA THR A 26 5.46 -11.24 -10.54
C THR A 26 4.01 -11.22 -10.03
N ASN A 27 3.28 -10.14 -10.29
CA ASN A 27 1.88 -9.95 -9.91
C ASN A 27 1.57 -10.34 -8.45
N PRO A 28 2.31 -9.81 -7.44
CA PRO A 28 2.12 -10.24 -6.07
C PRO A 28 0.72 -9.89 -5.55
N ASP A 29 0.05 -10.84 -4.89
CA ASP A 29 -1.21 -10.61 -4.17
C ASP A 29 -0.92 -10.09 -2.75
N CYS A 30 -1.37 -8.88 -2.45
CA CYS A 30 -1.10 -8.19 -1.19
C CYS A 30 -2.39 -8.06 -0.39
N SER A 31 -2.41 -8.58 0.84
CA SER A 31 -3.55 -8.44 1.73
C SER A 31 -3.39 -7.21 2.62
N PHE A 32 -4.37 -6.30 2.56
CA PHE A 32 -4.42 -5.08 3.33
C PHE A 32 -5.62 -5.03 4.24
N SER A 33 -5.51 -4.31 5.34
CA SER A 33 -6.65 -3.90 6.16
C SER A 33 -6.51 -2.45 6.62
N TYR A 34 -7.62 -1.82 6.98
CA TYR A 34 -7.60 -0.55 7.71
C TYR A 34 -8.68 -0.48 8.77
N ASP A 35 -8.44 0.39 9.74
CA ASP A 35 -9.39 0.79 10.79
C ASP A 35 -9.33 2.32 10.93
N TRP A 36 -10.43 2.99 10.60
CA TRP A 36 -10.56 4.43 10.51
C TRP A 36 -11.72 4.98 11.34
N ASP A 37 -11.39 5.89 12.25
CA ASP A 37 -12.35 6.67 13.02
C ASP A 37 -12.66 7.98 12.27
N PHE A 38 -13.77 8.00 11.52
CA PHE A 38 -14.22 9.19 10.80
C PHE A 38 -14.58 10.38 11.70
N SER A 39 -14.93 10.13 12.97
CA SER A 39 -15.26 11.21 13.91
C SER A 39 -14.02 11.96 14.38
N LYS A 40 -12.91 11.22 14.53
CA LYS A 40 -11.60 11.77 14.92
C LYS A 40 -10.69 12.08 13.74
N ASN A 41 -11.09 11.66 12.53
CA ASN A 41 -10.30 11.74 11.31
C ASN A 41 -8.90 11.12 11.49
N MET A 42 -8.86 9.91 12.06
CA MET A 42 -7.61 9.20 12.32
C MET A 42 -7.80 7.69 12.24
N GLY A 43 -6.72 6.96 11.99
CA GLY A 43 -6.73 5.51 11.88
C GLY A 43 -5.40 4.98 11.39
N LEU A 44 -5.32 3.68 11.18
CA LEU A 44 -4.15 2.99 10.64
C LEU A 44 -4.58 1.99 9.58
N ALA A 45 -3.64 1.65 8.71
CA ALA A 45 -3.75 0.50 7.83
C ALA A 45 -2.62 -0.50 8.09
N LEU A 46 -2.81 -1.73 7.62
CA LEU A 46 -1.82 -2.80 7.65
C LEU A 46 -1.63 -3.35 6.24
N LEU A 47 -0.38 -3.60 5.85
CA LEU A 47 -0.07 -4.65 4.90
C LEU A 47 0.09 -5.95 5.70
N GLU A 48 -0.93 -6.78 5.69
CA GLU A 48 -0.98 -8.02 6.48
C GLU A 48 -0.06 -9.09 5.88
N SER A 49 -0.11 -9.27 4.56
CA SER A 49 0.71 -10.26 3.86
C SER A 49 1.02 -9.86 2.41
N ILE A 50 2.10 -10.42 1.89
CA ILE A 50 2.33 -10.53 0.44
C ILE A 50 2.42 -12.04 0.14
N GLU A 51 1.61 -12.52 -0.79
CA GLU A 51 1.39 -13.94 -1.02
C GLU A 51 1.04 -14.65 0.29
N ASN A 52 1.72 -15.76 0.60
CA ASN A 52 1.56 -16.52 1.82
C ASN A 52 2.50 -16.06 2.96
N THR A 53 3.19 -14.93 2.79
CA THR A 53 4.15 -14.41 3.78
C THR A 53 3.51 -13.30 4.61
N GLU A 54 3.30 -13.58 5.90
CA GLU A 54 2.77 -12.62 6.86
C GLU A 54 3.82 -11.54 7.20
N LEU A 55 3.41 -10.26 7.17
CA LEU A 55 4.26 -9.09 7.39
C LEU A 55 3.73 -8.20 8.52
N ASN A 56 2.41 -8.00 8.61
CA ASN A 56 1.75 -7.11 9.57
C ASN A 56 2.38 -5.70 9.65
N LEU A 57 2.73 -5.13 8.51
CA LEU A 57 3.39 -3.83 8.42
C LEU A 57 2.38 -2.69 8.66
N THR A 58 2.65 -1.83 9.64
CA THR A 58 1.81 -0.66 9.93
C THR A 58 2.01 0.47 8.91
N LEU A 59 0.89 1.01 8.42
CA LEU A 59 0.84 2.18 7.55
C LEU A 59 0.12 3.33 8.27
N HIS A 60 0.75 4.49 8.27
CA HIS A 60 0.30 5.69 8.96
C HIS A 60 -0.38 6.67 8.00
N PRO A 61 -1.41 7.40 8.46
CA PRO A 61 -2.12 8.34 7.61
C PRO A 61 -1.27 9.53 7.21
N LEU A 62 -1.41 9.94 5.94
CA LEU A 62 -0.70 11.10 5.38
C LEU A 62 -1.47 12.42 5.50
N GLY A 63 -2.77 12.37 5.84
CA GLY A 63 -3.60 13.57 6.00
C GLY A 63 -3.98 14.26 4.68
N ILE A 64 -4.16 13.50 3.60
CA ILE A 64 -4.55 14.02 2.29
C ILE A 64 -6.08 14.20 2.23
N ALA A 65 -6.55 15.37 1.78
CA ALA A 65 -7.97 15.64 1.70
C ALA A 65 -8.66 14.78 0.62
N GLY A 66 -9.82 14.18 0.96
CA GLY A 66 -10.63 13.39 0.02
C GLY A 66 -10.22 11.92 -0.14
N VAL A 67 -9.09 11.52 0.44
CA VAL A 67 -8.52 10.17 0.31
C VAL A 67 -8.06 9.68 1.68
N LEU A 68 -8.29 8.40 2.00
CA LEU A 68 -7.52 7.76 3.07
C LEU A 68 -6.20 7.28 2.47
N ALA A 69 -5.17 8.09 2.64
CA ALA A 69 -3.83 7.80 2.15
C ALA A 69 -2.94 7.37 3.33
N PHE A 70 -2.27 6.24 3.19
CA PHE A 70 -1.41 5.65 4.21
C PHE A 70 -0.02 5.33 3.65
N MET A 71 1.00 5.44 4.48
CA MET A 71 2.38 5.11 4.13
C MET A 71 3.08 4.39 5.28
N SER A 72 3.89 3.39 4.97
CA SER A 72 4.76 2.74 5.95
C SER A 72 5.84 3.71 6.44
N ASP A 73 6.10 3.72 7.75
CA ASP A 73 7.25 4.40 8.35
C ASP A 73 8.28 3.36 8.82
N ILE A 74 8.99 2.76 7.85
CA ILE A 74 9.96 1.70 8.10
C ILE A 74 11.32 2.05 7.51
N SER A 75 12.37 1.52 8.14
CA SER A 75 13.63 1.26 7.43
C SER A 75 13.45 0.13 6.42
N PRO A 76 14.27 0.04 5.36
CA PRO A 76 14.18 -1.05 4.39
C PRO A 76 14.16 -2.42 5.07
N LEU A 77 13.12 -3.20 4.82
CA LEU A 77 12.83 -4.48 5.47
C LEU A 77 13.20 -5.63 4.54
N SER A 78 14.21 -6.40 4.92
CA SER A 78 14.54 -7.66 4.24
C SER A 78 13.58 -8.77 4.66
N VAL A 79 12.96 -9.43 3.70
CA VAL A 79 12.04 -10.56 3.94
C VAL A 79 12.14 -11.57 2.81
N THR A 80 11.91 -12.85 3.12
CA THR A 80 11.81 -13.91 2.12
C THR A 80 10.34 -14.14 1.81
N ILE A 81 9.94 -13.87 0.56
CA ILE A 81 8.56 -14.08 0.05
C ILE A 81 8.61 -15.22 -0.95
N ASP A 82 7.88 -16.30 -0.69
CA ASP A 82 7.85 -17.52 -1.52
C ASP A 82 9.25 -18.03 -1.92
N GLY A 83 10.20 -17.98 -0.97
CA GLY A 83 11.58 -18.43 -1.18
C GLY A 83 12.49 -17.44 -1.90
N LYS A 84 12.01 -16.23 -2.22
CA LYS A 84 12.80 -15.14 -2.79
C LYS A 84 13.09 -14.07 -1.76
N ASP A 85 14.37 -13.75 -1.58
CA ASP A 85 14.77 -12.61 -0.75
C ASP A 85 14.43 -11.29 -1.46
N VAL A 86 13.66 -10.46 -0.77
CA VAL A 86 13.26 -9.13 -1.22
C VAL A 86 13.54 -8.11 -0.14
N VAL A 87 13.63 -6.84 -0.55
CA VAL A 87 13.70 -5.71 0.36
C VAL A 87 12.51 -4.80 0.09
N ILE A 88 11.67 -4.59 1.11
CA ILE A 88 10.56 -3.64 1.08
C ILE A 88 11.09 -2.30 1.59
N PHE A 89 11.14 -1.30 0.73
CA PHE A 89 11.57 0.06 1.09
C PHE A 89 10.43 0.87 1.69
N ARG A 90 9.27 0.82 1.05
CA ARG A 90 8.09 1.60 1.40
C ARG A 90 6.84 0.97 0.81
N VAL A 91 5.73 1.09 1.54
CA VAL A 91 4.40 0.69 1.13
C VAL A 91 3.47 1.89 1.21
N ILE A 92 2.66 2.09 0.17
CA ILE A 92 1.66 3.15 0.09
C ILE A 92 0.32 2.51 -0.25
N LEU A 93 -0.74 2.97 0.41
CA LEU A 93 -2.13 2.56 0.17
C LEU A 93 -3.02 3.80 0.12
N ASP A 94 -3.78 3.95 -0.96
CA ASP A 94 -4.77 5.01 -1.10
C ASP A 94 -6.17 4.42 -1.27
N ILE A 95 -7.14 5.07 -0.65
CA ILE A 95 -8.56 4.70 -0.71
C ILE A 95 -9.38 5.96 -0.96
N ASP A 96 -10.00 6.02 -2.13
CA ASP A 96 -10.89 7.12 -2.49
C ASP A 96 -12.17 7.07 -1.66
N LEU A 97 -12.50 8.16 -0.97
CA LEU A 97 -13.64 8.22 -0.04
C LEU A 97 -15.01 8.17 -0.73
N VAL A 98 -15.06 8.45 -2.04
CA VAL A 98 -16.32 8.59 -2.80
C VAL A 98 -16.68 7.28 -3.52
N SER A 99 -15.74 6.73 -4.26
CA SER A 99 -15.87 5.51 -5.06
C SER A 99 -15.50 4.26 -4.27
N GLY A 100 -14.69 4.38 -3.20
CA GLY A 100 -14.15 3.24 -2.47
C GLY A 100 -13.08 2.45 -3.25
N THR A 101 -12.60 3.02 -4.36
CA THR A 101 -11.47 2.50 -5.15
C THR A 101 -10.23 2.48 -4.28
N LYS A 102 -9.47 1.38 -4.37
CA LYS A 102 -8.25 1.15 -3.59
C LYS A 102 -7.11 0.96 -4.57
N LYS A 103 -5.98 1.58 -4.29
CA LYS A 103 -4.76 1.49 -5.08
C LYS A 103 -3.56 1.41 -4.15
N ALA A 104 -2.53 0.69 -4.56
CA ALA A 104 -1.35 0.49 -3.73
C ALA A 104 -0.08 0.56 -4.58
N ALA A 105 1.00 0.98 -3.92
CA ALA A 105 2.34 0.96 -4.46
C ALA A 105 3.32 0.38 -3.43
N ILE A 106 4.22 -0.49 -3.88
CA ILE A 106 5.34 -0.97 -3.08
C ILE A 106 6.63 -0.58 -3.79
N MET A 107 7.48 0.13 -3.05
CA MET A 107 8.85 0.41 -3.44
C MET A 107 9.74 -0.72 -2.90
N PHE A 108 10.49 -1.35 -3.79
CA PHE A 108 11.41 -2.43 -3.47
C PHE A 108 12.87 -2.00 -3.61
N ASN A 109 13.77 -2.86 -3.14
CA ASN A 109 15.22 -2.67 -3.02
C ASN A 109 15.59 -1.73 -1.87
N GLN A 110 16.88 -1.66 -1.52
CA GLN A 110 17.37 -0.83 -0.40
C GLN A 110 17.13 0.67 -0.59
N ASP A 111 16.92 1.11 -1.84
CA ASP A 111 16.82 2.50 -2.26
C ASP A 111 15.46 2.85 -2.89
N GLY A 112 14.52 1.90 -2.95
CA GLY A 112 13.24 2.13 -3.63
C GLY A 112 13.34 2.24 -5.15
N SER A 113 14.41 1.70 -5.76
CA SER A 113 14.67 1.79 -7.21
C SER A 113 13.64 1.06 -8.08
N THR A 114 12.93 0.06 -7.54
CA THR A 114 11.80 -0.59 -8.22
C THR A 114 10.50 -0.18 -7.57
N ILE A 115 9.48 0.15 -8.39
CA ILE A 115 8.14 0.49 -7.92
C ILE A 115 7.12 -0.38 -8.66
N GLN A 116 6.40 -1.22 -7.90
CA GLN A 116 5.28 -1.99 -8.41
C GLN A 116 3.97 -1.48 -7.84
N THR A 117 2.92 -1.46 -8.65
CA THR A 117 1.65 -0.84 -8.31
C THR A 117 0.49 -1.69 -8.80
N THR A 118 -0.72 -1.39 -8.30
CA THR A 118 -1.97 -1.80 -8.94
C THR A 118 -2.13 -1.11 -10.31
N ASP A 119 -2.93 -1.68 -11.20
CA ASP A 119 -3.22 -1.17 -12.55
C ASP A 119 -3.81 0.24 -12.57
N ASN A 120 -4.63 0.55 -11.58
CA ASN A 120 -5.30 1.82 -11.39
C ASN A 120 -4.45 2.88 -10.65
N TRP A 121 -3.13 2.66 -10.54
CA TRP A 121 -2.23 3.64 -9.94
C TRP A 121 -1.98 4.83 -10.89
N GLU A 122 -2.64 5.94 -10.60
CA GLU A 122 -2.44 7.21 -11.31
C GLU A 122 -1.37 8.07 -10.63
N ASN A 123 -0.68 8.92 -11.41
CA ASN A 123 0.45 9.77 -10.97
C ASN A 123 0.09 10.88 -9.96
N GLU A 124 -1.10 10.85 -9.36
CA GLU A 124 -1.61 11.84 -8.41
C GLU A 124 -0.71 12.00 -7.16
N HIS A 125 0.09 10.97 -6.86
CA HIS A 125 1.03 10.94 -5.73
C HIS A 125 2.50 10.74 -6.16
N ALA A 126 2.89 11.24 -7.34
CA ALA A 126 4.26 11.11 -7.86
C ALA A 126 5.35 11.51 -6.84
N ASN A 127 5.08 12.48 -5.95
CA ASN A 127 6.03 12.92 -4.92
C ASN A 127 6.25 11.90 -3.78
N LEU A 128 5.35 10.94 -3.57
CA LEU A 128 5.49 9.90 -2.54
C LEU A 128 6.40 8.74 -3.00
N ILE A 129 6.56 8.63 -4.32
CA ILE A 129 7.27 7.57 -5.02
C ILE A 129 8.50 8.08 -5.80
N SER A 130 8.81 9.38 -5.70
CA SER A 130 9.97 10.03 -6.33
C SER A 130 11.27 9.73 -5.62
#